data_AF-W5T2I2-F1
#
_entry.id   AF-W5T2I2-F1
#
_cell.length_a   1.000
_cell.length_b   1.000
_cell.length_c   1.000
_cell.angle_alpha   90.00
_cell.angle_beta   90.00
_cell.angle_gamma   90.00
#
_symmetry.space_group_name_H-M   'P 1'
#
loop_
_entity.id
_entity.type
_entity.pdbx_description
1 polymer ?
#
loop_
_entity_poly.entity_id
_entity_poly.type
_entity_poly.pdbx_seq_one_letter_code
_entity_poly.pdbx_strand_id
1 'polypeptide(L)' 'MGDDNDFEKFLSFDESKIKFALDHIQSELAKCTGDNASQQKETFKQIVKGSFEGNSNDLDKFKEQASSTCGTGG' A
#
# COMPACT_ATOMS: atom_id res chain seq x y z
N MET A 1 -4.52 0.69 -7.03
CA MET A 1 -5.38 1.83 -7.42
C MET A 1 -5.33 1.93 -8.94
N GLY A 2 -6.30 1.34 -9.62
CA GLY A 2 -6.41 1.41 -11.09
C GLY A 2 -7.62 2.21 -11.55
N ASP A 3 -8.39 2.73 -10.60
CA ASP A 3 -9.70 3.34 -10.80
C ASP A 3 -9.64 4.75 -10.21
N ASP A 4 -9.92 5.77 -11.03
CA ASP A 4 -9.82 7.19 -10.64
C ASP A 4 -10.63 7.50 -9.38
N ASN A 5 -11.77 6.83 -9.20
CA ASN A 5 -12.64 6.98 -8.02
C ASN A 5 -11.97 6.54 -6.71
N ASP A 6 -11.16 5.49 -6.71
CA ASP A 6 -10.44 5.05 -5.50
C ASP A 6 -9.28 5.99 -5.19
N PHE A 7 -8.62 6.49 -6.24
CA PHE A 7 -7.58 7.49 -6.06
C PHE A 7 -8.14 8.82 -5.55
N GLU A 8 -9.28 9.30 -6.07
CA GLU A 8 -9.96 10.48 -5.56
C GLU A 8 -10.40 10.32 -4.10
N LYS A 9 -10.94 9.14 -3.71
CA LYS A 9 -11.23 8.85 -2.30
C LYS A 9 -9.97 8.87 -1.45
N PHE A 10 -8.87 8.32 -1.93
CA PHE A 10 -7.59 8.37 -1.23
C PHE A 10 -7.13 9.81 -1.02
N LEU A 11 -7.29 10.66 -2.04
CA LEU A 11 -6.95 12.08 -1.98
C LEU A 11 -7.91 12.93 -1.13
N SER A 12 -9.11 12.41 -0.82
CA SER A 12 -10.10 13.08 0.04
C SER A 12 -9.75 13.02 1.53
N PHE A 13 -8.81 12.17 1.94
CA PHE A 13 -8.36 12.09 3.33
C PHE A 13 -7.47 13.26 3.75
N ASP A 14 -7.28 13.42 5.07
CA ASP A 14 -6.32 14.37 5.62
C ASP A 14 -4.93 14.18 5.00
N GLU A 15 -4.28 15.28 4.63
CA GLU A 15 -2.93 15.28 4.06
C GLU A 15 -1.94 14.46 4.92
N SER A 16 -2.02 14.59 6.25
CA SER A 16 -1.18 13.83 7.18
C SER A 16 -1.41 12.32 7.06
N LYS A 17 -2.65 11.87 6.87
CA LYS A 17 -2.99 10.44 6.70
C LYS A 17 -2.54 9.93 5.33
N ILE A 18 -2.70 10.74 4.29
CA ILE A 18 -2.21 10.45 2.93
C ILE A 18 -0.69 10.29 2.97
N LYS A 19 0.03 11.28 3.51
CA LYS A 19 1.49 11.22 3.67
C LYS A 19 1.93 9.99 4.43
N PHE A 20 1.27 9.69 5.55
CA PHE A 20 1.62 8.53 6.36
C PHE A 20 1.31 7.20 5.65
N ALA A 21 0.26 7.12 4.84
CA ALA A 21 -0.03 5.95 4.01
C ALA A 21 0.98 5.77 2.87
N LEU A 22 1.38 6.86 2.22
CA LEU A 22 2.43 6.84 1.19
C LEU A 22 3.79 6.45 1.77
N ASP A 23 4.14 6.98 2.95
CA ASP A 23 5.37 6.64 3.67
C ASP A 23 5.41 5.14 4.03
N HIS A 24 4.30 4.60 4.52
CA HIS A 24 4.15 3.17 4.77
C HIS A 24 4.35 2.33 3.50
N ILE A 25 3.66 2.68 2.41
CA ILE A 25 3.82 2.00 1.11
C ILE A 25 5.29 2.05 0.64
N GLN A 26 5.93 3.20 0.77
CA GLN A 26 7.33 3.38 0.37
C GLN A 26 8.28 2.55 1.23
N SER A 27 8.08 2.51 2.55
CA SER A 27 8.86 1.72 3.48
C SER A 27 8.73 0.22 3.19
N GLU A 28 7.52 -0.26 2.93
CA GLU A 28 7.26 -1.64 2.51
C GLU A 28 7.91 -1.97 1.16
N LEU A 29 7.80 -1.09 0.17
CA LEU A 29 8.47 -1.26 -1.13
C LEU A 29 10.00 -1.26 -1.02
N ALA A 30 10.56 -0.49 -0.08
CA ALA A 30 11.99 -0.44 0.17
C ALA A 30 12.52 -1.76 0.74
N LYS A 31 11.68 -2.55 1.44
CA LYS A 31 12.02 -3.91 1.89
C LYS A 31 12.12 -4.90 0.72
N CYS A 32 11.43 -4.63 -0.39
CA CYS A 32 11.44 -5.49 -1.57
C CYS A 32 12.76 -5.32 -2.36
N THR A 33 13.75 -6.13 -2.03
CA THR A 33 15.10 -6.13 -2.64
C THR A 33 15.49 -7.55 -3.12
N GLY A 34 16.52 -7.65 -3.98
CA GLY A 34 16.96 -8.93 -4.58
C GLY A 34 16.23 -9.31 -5.88
N ASP A 35 16.51 -10.52 -6.40
CA ASP A 35 16.01 -10.99 -7.71
C ASP A 35 14.47 -11.07 -7.80
N ASN A 36 13.79 -11.38 -6.69
CA ASN A 36 12.33 -11.47 -6.66
C ASN A 36 11.63 -10.15 -6.32
N ALA A 37 12.38 -9.05 -6.16
CA ALA A 37 11.82 -7.76 -5.77
C ALA A 37 10.71 -7.30 -6.73
N SER A 38 10.86 -7.53 -8.04
CA SER A 38 9.84 -7.12 -9.01
C SER A 38 8.50 -7.81 -8.79
N GLN A 39 8.50 -9.13 -8.61
CA GLN A 39 7.27 -9.92 -8.35
C GLN A 39 6.66 -9.59 -7.00
N GLN A 40 7.50 -9.37 -5.98
CA GLN A 40 7.03 -8.98 -4.65
C GLN A 40 6.39 -7.58 -4.67
N LYS A 41 6.96 -6.63 -5.43
CA LYS A 41 6.37 -5.29 -5.62
C LYS A 41 5.04 -5.35 -6.37
N GLU A 42 4.91 -6.19 -7.39
CA GLU A 42 3.64 -6.40 -8.08
C GLU A 42 2.58 -7.01 -7.15
N THR A 43 2.97 -7.99 -6.34
CA THR A 43 2.09 -8.59 -5.32
C THR A 43 1.68 -7.55 -4.28
N PHE A 44 2.63 -6.75 -3.79
CA PHE A 44 2.35 -5.68 -2.85
C PHE A 44 1.39 -4.63 -3.42
N LYS A 45 1.52 -4.29 -4.71
CA LYS A 45 0.57 -3.39 -5.39
C LYS A 45 -0.87 -3.93 -5.36
N GLN A 46 -1.05 -5.26 -5.50
CA GLN A 46 -2.37 -5.90 -5.37
C GLN A 46 -2.87 -5.85 -3.92
N ILE A 47 -2.00 -6.09 -2.94
CA ILE A 47 -2.34 -6.00 -1.50
C ILE A 47 -2.77 -4.57 -1.14
N VAL A 48 -2.04 -3.56 -1.61
CA VAL A 48 -2.38 -2.14 -1.42
C VAL A 48 -3.73 -1.82 -2.06
N LYS A 49 -4.01 -2.33 -3.27
CA LYS A 49 -5.31 -2.14 -3.92
C LYS A 49 -6.43 -2.78 -3.09
N GLY A 50 -6.32 -4.07 -2.76
CA GLY A 50 -7.36 -4.79 -2.01
C GLY A 50 -7.57 -4.24 -0.60
N SER A 51 -6.49 -3.86 0.10
CA SER A 51 -6.58 -3.20 1.42
C SER A 51 -7.28 -1.85 1.31
N PHE A 52 -7.02 -1.08 0.26
CA PHE A 52 -7.69 0.20 0.09
C PHE A 52 -9.16 0.03 -0.31
N GLU A 53 -9.50 -0.91 -1.19
CA GLU A 53 -10.89 -1.23 -1.54
C GLU A 53 -11.70 -1.73 -0.33
N GLY A 54 -11.09 -2.56 0.53
CA GLY A 54 -11.71 -3.05 1.77
C GLY A 54 -11.82 -2.01 2.88
N ASN A 55 -10.95 -0.99 2.88
CA ASN A 55 -10.84 0.02 3.93
C ASN A 55 -10.88 1.44 3.36
N SER A 56 -11.67 1.70 2.31
CA SER A 56 -11.67 2.99 1.57
C SER A 56 -12.07 4.20 2.41
N ASN A 57 -12.55 3.98 3.64
CA ASN A 57 -12.99 4.99 4.59
C ASN A 57 -12.06 5.07 5.83
N ASP A 58 -11.03 4.22 5.92
CA ASP A 58 -10.18 4.06 7.09
C ASP A 58 -8.72 3.77 6.70
N LEU A 59 -7.93 4.84 6.59
CA LEU A 59 -6.50 4.77 6.25
C LEU A 59 -5.60 4.17 7.34
N ASP A 60 -6.10 4.03 8.57
CA ASP A 60 -5.37 3.36 9.64
C ASP A 60 -5.46 1.84 9.47
N LYS A 61 -6.68 1.33 9.24
CA LYS A 61 -6.89 -0.10 8.89
C LYS A 61 -6.22 -0.49 7.58
N PHE A 62 -6.21 0.42 6.61
CA PHE A 62 -5.45 0.24 5.38
C PHE A 62 -3.99 -0.14 5.67
N LYS A 63 -3.29 0.56 6.59
CA LYS A 63 -1.88 0.27 6.87
C LYS A 63 -1.67 -1.08 7.53
N GLU A 64 -2.56 -1.44 8.46
CA GLU A 64 -2.50 -2.75 9.13
C GLU A 64 -2.59 -3.89 8.11
N GLN A 65 -3.40 -3.73 7.06
CA GLN A 65 -3.61 -4.75 6.03
C GLN A 65 -2.63 -4.63 4.85
N ALA A 66 -2.17 -3.41 4.53
CA ALA A 66 -1.24 -3.12 3.45
C ALA A 66 0.22 -3.38 3.86
N SER A 67 0.50 -4.60 4.30
CA SER A 67 1.85 -5.07 4.59
C SER A 67 2.40 -5.87 3.41
N SER A 68 3.65 -5.62 3.05
CA SER A 68 4.34 -6.40 2.03
C SER A 68 4.79 -7.74 2.61
N THR A 69 4.87 -8.74 1.74
CA THR A 69 5.59 -9.99 2.04
C THR A 69 7.10 -9.84 1.79
N CYS A 70 7.55 -8.61 1.52
CA CYS A 70 8.94 -8.30 1.24
C CYS A 70 9.76 -8.35 2.53
N GLY A 71 10.86 -9.09 2.50
CA GLY A 71 11.70 -9.30 3.68
C GLY A 71 11.28 -10.49 4.57
N THR A 72 10.13 -11.14 4.32
CA THR A 72 9.72 -12.39 5.01
C THR A 72 10.38 -13.64 4.41
N GLY A 73 11.50 -13.47 3.71
CA GLY A 73 12.24 -14.53 3.02
C GLY A 73 13.74 -14.42 3.23
N GLY A 74 14.17 -14.21 4.48
CA GLY A 74 15.54 -14.38 4.94
C GLY A 74 15.69 -15.66 5.72
#